data_AF-A0A937XBP4-F1
#
_entry.id   AF-A0A937XBP4-F1
#
_cell.length_a   1.000
_cell.length_b   1.000
_cell.length_c   1.000
_cell.angle_alpha   90.00
_cell.angle_beta   90.00
_cell.angle_gamma   90.00
#
_symmetry.space_group_name_H-M   'P 1'
#
loop_
_entity.id
_entity.type
_entity.pdbx_description
1 polymer ?
#
loop_
_entity_poly.entity_id
_entity_poly.type
_entity_poly.pdbx_seq_one_letter_code
_entity_poly.pdbx_strand_id
1 'polypeptide(L)'
;MTDQRAARIIDVNINRLTEGLRVVEDVVRLALEDRRLLVGVRKLRTQVGRDVRVLRRQVIPGRKSETDLGRGDGFDRARRRSLEDVLLANFKRAEESARVLEEVLKVTEPGLAGRFKTLRFRLYDLEREALAASDEARARPSSNDEIPKLD
;
A
#
# COMPACT_ATOMS: atom_id res chain seq x y z
N MET A 1 -28.06 6.59 6.92
CA MET A 1 -27.65 5.31 6.29
C MET A 1 -26.60 5.64 5.26
N THR A 2 -25.39 5.07 5.36
CA THR A 2 -24.33 5.27 4.35
C THR A 2 -24.81 4.73 3.01
N ASP A 3 -24.70 5.53 1.95
CA ASP A 3 -25.05 5.12 0.58
C ASP A 3 -24.34 3.80 0.24
N GLN A 4 -25.12 2.79 -0.16
CA GLN A 4 -24.62 1.45 -0.50
C GLN A 4 -23.57 1.50 -1.62
N ARG A 5 -23.65 2.48 -2.53
CA ARG A 5 -22.64 2.70 -3.58
C ARG A 5 -21.33 3.19 -2.98
N ALA A 6 -21.39 4.22 -2.13
CA ALA A 6 -20.21 4.74 -1.44
C ALA A 6 -19.57 3.68 -0.52
N ALA A 7 -20.37 2.88 0.18
CA ALA A 7 -19.88 1.80 1.03
C ALA A 7 -19.05 0.76 0.25
N ARG A 8 -19.50 0.38 -0.96
CA ARG A 8 -18.74 -0.53 -1.83
C ARG A 8 -17.41 0.07 -2.29
N ILE A 9 -17.41 1.36 -2.66
CA ILE A 9 -16.18 2.06 -3.06
C ILE A 9 -15.19 2.09 -1.89
N ILE A 10 -15.68 2.39 -0.68
CA ILE A 10 -14.86 2.40 0.53
C ILE A 10 -14.27 1.01 0.82
N ASP A 11 -15.07 -0.07 0.78
CA ASP A 11 -14.58 -1.43 1.06
C ASP A 11 -13.45 -1.86 0.10
N VAL A 12 -13.63 -1.64 -1.21
CA VAL A 12 -12.64 -2.00 -2.23
C VAL A 12 -11.33 -1.23 -2.02
N ASN A 13 -11.40 0.08 -1.73
CA ASN A 13 -10.20 0.90 -1.57
C ASN A 13 -9.52 0.66 -0.22
N ILE A 14 -10.26 0.29 0.84
CA ILE A 14 -9.65 -0.22 2.08
C ILE A 14 -8.84 -1.47 1.76
N ASN A 15 -9.38 -2.41 0.98
CA ASN A 15 -8.68 -3.65 0.65
C ASN A 15 -7.37 -3.36 -0.11
N ARG A 16 -7.46 -2.60 -1.20
CA ARG A 16 -6.32 -2.22 -2.05
C ARG A 16 -5.23 -1.47 -1.26
N LEU A 17 -5.61 -0.54 -0.39
CA LEU A 17 -4.69 0.17 0.49
C LEU A 17 -3.96 -0.79 1.44
N THR A 18 -4.69 -1.67 2.12
CA THR A 18 -4.09 -2.60 3.09
C THR A 18 -3.21 -3.66 2.45
N GLU A 19 -3.58 -4.16 1.26
CA GLU A 19 -2.79 -5.12 0.49
C GLU A 19 -1.51 -4.46 -0.08
N GLY A 20 -1.63 -3.26 -0.67
CA GLY A 20 -0.47 -2.52 -1.17
C GLY A 20 0.58 -2.30 -0.09
N LEU A 21 0.14 -1.84 1.09
CA LEU A 21 1.03 -1.67 2.24
C LEU A 21 1.62 -2.97 2.78
N ARG A 22 0.92 -4.11 2.66
CA ARG A 22 1.45 -5.42 3.05
C ARG A 22 2.62 -5.82 2.17
N VAL A 23 2.48 -5.64 0.86
CA VAL A 23 3.54 -5.94 -0.11
C VAL A 23 4.74 -5.02 0.10
N VAL A 24 4.50 -3.71 0.30
CA VAL A 24 5.57 -2.75 0.63
C VAL A 24 6.34 -3.21 1.87
N GLU A 25 5.66 -3.60 2.96
CA GLU A 25 6.36 -4.11 4.14
C GLU A 25 7.21 -5.33 3.83
N ASP A 26 6.71 -6.29 3.06
CA ASP A 26 7.48 -7.51 2.78
C ASP A 26 8.70 -7.21 1.90
N VAL A 27 8.60 -6.32 0.90
CA VAL A 27 9.76 -5.88 0.11
C VAL A 27 10.77 -5.15 0.99
N VAL A 28 10.33 -4.21 1.82
CA VAL A 28 11.22 -3.48 2.73
C VAL A 28 11.91 -4.43 3.72
N ARG A 29 11.16 -5.38 4.28
CA ARG A 29 11.66 -6.30 5.31
C ARG A 29 12.62 -7.36 4.75
N LEU A 30 12.32 -7.89 3.57
CA LEU A 30 13.00 -9.08 3.04
C LEU A 30 13.99 -8.77 1.93
N ALA A 31 13.79 -7.69 1.16
CA ALA A 31 14.66 -7.35 0.05
C ALA A 31 15.58 -6.17 0.38
N LEU A 32 15.05 -5.12 1.01
CA LEU A 32 15.86 -3.94 1.37
C LEU A 32 16.58 -4.11 2.71
N GLU A 33 15.96 -4.87 3.62
CA GLU A 33 16.41 -5.10 5.00
C GLU A 33 16.63 -3.79 5.79
N ASP A 34 15.98 -2.70 5.38
CA ASP A 34 16.08 -1.39 6.03
C ASP A 34 15.18 -1.31 7.27
N ARG A 35 15.82 -1.32 8.45
CA ARG A 35 15.11 -1.26 9.74
C ARG A 35 14.36 0.05 9.95
N ARG A 36 14.91 1.19 9.52
CA ARG A 36 14.31 2.51 9.73
C ARG A 36 13.02 2.61 8.91
N LEU A 37 13.11 2.24 7.64
CA LEU A 37 11.99 2.22 6.72
C LEU A 37 10.91 1.22 7.16
N LEU A 38 11.31 0.03 7.61
CA LEU A 38 10.39 -0.98 8.14
C LEU A 38 9.55 -0.43 9.30
N VAL A 39 10.17 0.32 10.22
CA VAL A 39 9.46 0.97 11.33
C VAL A 39 8.45 2.00 10.79
N GLY A 40 8.83 2.79 9.79
CA GLY A 40 7.95 3.75 9.14
C GLY A 40 6.71 3.08 8.53
N VAL A 41 6.92 2.05 7.72
CA VAL A 41 5.84 1.27 7.06
C VAL A 41 4.92 0.62 8.09
N ARG A 42 5.46 0.00 9.15
CA ARG A 42 4.64 -0.63 10.22
C ARG A 42 3.81 0.36 11.01
N LYS A 43 4.38 1.54 11.33
CA LYS A 43 3.63 2.64 11.95
C LYS A 43 2.46 3.06 11.06
N LEU A 44 2.69 3.20 9.76
CA LEU A 44 1.65 3.55 8.81
C LEU A 44 0.57 2.46 8.72
N ARG A 45 0.95 1.19 8.60
CA ARG A 45 0.01 0.05 8.60
C ARG A 45 -0.84 -0.02 9.86
N THR A 46 -0.25 0.26 11.01
CA THR A 46 -0.98 0.28 12.29
C THR A 46 -1.97 1.44 12.32
N GLN A 47 -1.57 2.64 11.87
CA GLN A 47 -2.49 3.77 11.75
C GLN A 47 -3.65 3.44 10.80
N VAL A 48 -3.35 2.96 9.59
CA VAL A 48 -4.35 2.54 8.60
C VAL A 48 -5.29 1.51 9.22
N GLY A 49 -4.76 0.49 9.90
CA GLY A 49 -5.56 -0.52 10.59
C GLY A 49 -6.57 0.06 11.57
N ARG A 50 -6.21 1.11 12.32
CA ARG A 50 -7.14 1.81 13.23
C ARG A 50 -8.21 2.59 12.46
N ASP A 51 -7.80 3.38 11.48
CA ASP A 51 -8.71 4.24 10.71
C ASP A 51 -9.71 3.39 9.89
N VAL A 52 -9.24 2.32 9.24
CA VAL A 52 -10.12 1.44 8.45
C VAL A 52 -10.99 0.53 9.31
N ARG A 53 -10.62 0.23 10.56
CA ARG A 53 -11.47 -0.57 11.46
C ARG A 53 -12.80 0.13 11.75
N VAL A 54 -12.77 1.46 11.86
CA VAL A 54 -13.98 2.29 12.02
C VAL A 54 -14.86 2.17 10.78
N LEU A 55 -14.26 2.32 9.59
CA LEU A 55 -14.97 2.26 8.31
C LEU A 55 -15.49 0.86 7.96
N ARG A 56 -14.71 -0.20 8.23
CA ARG A 56 -15.08 -1.59 7.91
C ARG A 56 -16.41 -1.99 8.55
N ARG A 57 -16.67 -1.56 9.79
CA ARG A 57 -17.94 -1.82 10.48
C ARG A 57 -19.15 -1.22 9.73
N GLN A 58 -18.95 -0.13 9.01
CA GLN A 58 -20.01 0.57 8.27
C GLN A 58 -20.25 -0.04 6.87
N VAL A 59 -19.26 -0.73 6.27
CA VAL A 59 -19.32 -1.14 4.86
C VAL A 59 -19.45 -2.65 4.62
N ILE A 60 -19.13 -3.49 5.62
CA ILE A 60 -19.29 -4.96 5.54
C ILE A 60 -20.70 -5.39 5.05
N PRO A 61 -21.82 -4.78 5.51
CA PRO A 61 -23.16 -5.19 5.08
C PRO A 61 -23.44 -5.00 3.57
N GLY A 62 -22.63 -4.19 2.87
CA GLY A 62 -22.81 -3.89 1.44
C GLY A 62 -21.90 -4.69 0.50
N ARG A 63 -21.07 -5.61 1.03
CA ARG A 63 -20.07 -6.34 0.24
C ARG A 63 -20.75 -7.28 -0.76
N LYS A 64 -20.47 -7.08 -2.06
CA LYS A 64 -20.91 -7.95 -3.17
C LYS A 64 -19.71 -8.29 -4.05
N SER A 65 -18.84 -9.18 -3.57
CA SER A 65 -17.63 -9.63 -4.29
C SER A 65 -17.94 -10.51 -5.50
N GLU A 66 -19.08 -11.20 -5.49
CA GLU A 66 -19.45 -12.15 -6.55
C GLU A 66 -19.95 -11.46 -7.83
N THR A 67 -20.52 -10.26 -7.70
CA THR A 67 -21.08 -9.47 -8.81
C THR A 67 -20.24 -8.23 -9.12
N ASP A 68 -18.96 -8.22 -8.73
CA ASP A 68 -18.08 -7.10 -9.04
C ASP A 68 -17.65 -7.16 -10.51
N LEU A 69 -17.97 -6.11 -11.27
CA LEU A 69 -17.60 -5.98 -12.68
C LEU A 69 -16.07 -5.96 -12.89
N GLY A 70 -15.30 -5.65 -11.84
CA GLY A 70 -13.84 -5.65 -11.87
C GLY A 70 -13.18 -7.02 -11.69
N ARG A 71 -13.95 -8.11 -11.53
CA ARG A 71 -13.42 -9.46 -11.29
C ARG A 71 -12.79 -10.12 -12.52
N GLY A 72 -13.04 -9.60 -13.73
CA GLY A 72 -12.49 -10.19 -14.95
C GLY A 72 -10.96 -10.20 -14.97
N ASP A 73 -10.38 -11.33 -15.39
CA ASP A 73 -8.93 -11.67 -15.39
C ASP A 73 -8.05 -10.77 -16.30
N GLY A 74 -8.55 -9.63 -16.75
CA GLY A 74 -7.90 -8.74 -17.71
C GLY A 74 -7.06 -7.63 -17.11
N PHE A 75 -7.28 -7.24 -15.85
CA PHE A 75 -6.71 -6.00 -15.30
C PHE A 75 -5.28 -6.12 -14.75
N ASP A 76 -4.81 -7.34 -14.42
CA ASP A 76 -3.48 -7.56 -13.84
C ASP A 76 -2.50 -8.18 -14.84
N ARG A 77 -2.47 -7.65 -16.08
CA ARG A 77 -1.57 -8.11 -17.15
C ARG A 77 -0.21 -7.41 -17.17
N ALA A 78 0.01 -6.43 -16.28
CA ALA A 78 1.25 -5.68 -16.23
C ALA A 78 2.38 -6.56 -15.66
N ARG A 79 3.25 -7.08 -16.54
CA ARG A 79 4.47 -7.78 -16.14
C ARG A 79 5.33 -6.86 -15.28
N ARG A 80 5.76 -7.36 -14.12
CA ARG A 80 6.73 -6.68 -13.24
C ARG A 80 8.11 -7.18 -13.59
N ARG A 81 9.08 -6.27 -13.74
CA ARG A 81 10.44 -6.62 -14.21
C ARG A 81 11.45 -6.67 -13.06
N SER A 82 11.12 -6.08 -11.91
CA SER A 82 11.99 -6.03 -10.73
C SER A 82 11.17 -5.91 -9.43
N LEU A 83 11.83 -6.08 -8.28
CA LEU A 83 11.22 -5.79 -6.98
C LEU A 83 10.93 -4.30 -6.80
N GLU A 84 11.71 -3.42 -7.44
CA GLU A 84 11.45 -1.97 -7.50
C GLU A 84 10.14 -1.69 -8.24
N ASP A 85 9.88 -2.33 -9.39
CA ASP A 85 8.59 -2.24 -10.10
C ASP A 85 7.43 -2.74 -9.22
N VAL A 86 7.66 -3.77 -8.39
CA VAL A 86 6.67 -4.26 -7.43
C VAL A 86 6.42 -3.21 -6.35
N LEU A 87 7.47 -2.64 -5.77
CA LEU A 87 7.43 -1.64 -4.72
C LEU A 87 6.65 -0.39 -5.17
N LEU A 88 7.07 0.22 -6.28
CA LEU A 88 6.47 1.42 -6.89
C LEU A 88 4.99 1.23 -7.18
N ALA A 89 4.62 0.14 -7.84
CA ALA A 89 3.23 -0.11 -8.19
C ALA A 89 2.34 -0.34 -6.94
N ASN A 90 2.90 -0.87 -5.84
CA ASN A 90 2.15 -1.03 -4.60
C ASN A 90 2.03 0.27 -3.80
N PHE A 91 3.04 1.16 -3.83
CA PHE A 91 2.90 2.53 -3.34
C PHE A 91 1.83 3.28 -4.11
N LYS A 92 1.92 3.30 -5.44
CA LYS A 92 0.92 3.94 -6.30
C LYS A 92 -0.49 3.43 -6.04
N ARG A 93 -0.67 2.11 -5.91
CA ARG A 93 -1.97 1.51 -5.55
C ARG A 93 -2.48 2.00 -4.20
N ALA A 94 -1.61 2.06 -3.18
CA ALA A 94 -1.96 2.54 -1.85
C ALA A 94 -2.35 4.03 -1.87
N GLU A 95 -1.62 4.85 -2.62
CA GLU A 95 -1.86 6.29 -2.78
C GLU A 95 -3.17 6.59 -3.47
N GLU A 96 -3.45 5.93 -4.60
CA GLU A 96 -4.72 6.08 -5.32
C GLU A 96 -5.88 5.61 -4.43
N SER A 97 -5.70 4.51 -3.69
CA SER A 97 -6.72 4.04 -2.75
C SER A 97 -6.97 5.06 -1.63
N ALA A 98 -5.91 5.66 -1.07
CA ALA A 98 -6.03 6.72 -0.09
C ALA A 98 -6.70 7.98 -0.66
N ARG A 99 -6.43 8.33 -1.92
CA ARG A 99 -7.07 9.44 -2.65
C ARG A 99 -8.57 9.20 -2.83
N VAL A 100 -8.96 8.00 -3.23
CA VAL A 100 -10.38 7.66 -3.38
C VAL A 100 -11.09 7.68 -2.03
N LEU A 101 -10.48 7.12 -0.98
CA LEU A 101 -11.04 7.19 0.37
C LEU A 101 -11.16 8.64 0.86
N GLU A 102 -10.14 9.48 0.62
CA GLU A 102 -10.21 10.92 0.92
C GLU A 102 -11.44 11.57 0.26
N GLU A 103 -11.66 11.38 -1.04
CA GLU A 103 -12.76 12.03 -1.76
C GLU A 103 -14.13 11.47 -1.40
N VAL A 104 -14.29 10.15 -1.30
CA VAL A 104 -15.58 9.54 -0.98
C VAL A 104 -16.00 9.88 0.45
N LEU A 105 -15.05 9.92 1.40
CA LEU A 105 -15.33 10.28 2.78
C LEU A 105 -15.70 11.75 2.94
N LYS A 106 -15.34 12.66 2.03
CA LYS A 106 -15.86 14.04 2.07
C LYS A 106 -17.38 14.11 1.94
N VAL A 107 -17.99 13.10 1.32
CA VAL A 107 -19.44 13.03 1.15
C VAL A 107 -20.09 12.22 2.28
N THR A 108 -19.46 11.13 2.72
CA THR A 108 -20.06 10.22 3.71
C THR A 108 -19.66 10.48 5.16
N GLU A 109 -18.40 10.84 5.40
CA GLU A 109 -17.79 10.97 6.73
C GLU A 109 -16.70 12.07 6.73
N PRO A 110 -17.04 13.37 6.59
CA PRO A 110 -16.06 14.44 6.35
C PRO A 110 -14.97 14.53 7.43
N GLY A 111 -15.30 14.17 8.67
CA GLY A 111 -14.34 14.13 9.78
C GLY A 111 -13.21 13.11 9.62
N LEU A 112 -13.38 12.10 8.77
CA LEU A 112 -12.35 11.09 8.47
C LEU A 112 -11.54 11.41 7.21
N ALA A 113 -12.08 12.21 6.28
CA ALA A 113 -11.42 12.53 5.01
C ALA A 113 -10.00 13.11 5.19
N GLY A 114 -9.83 14.00 6.17
CA GLY A 114 -8.53 14.61 6.48
C GLY A 114 -7.44 13.60 6.91
N ARG A 115 -7.84 12.46 7.49
CA ARG A 115 -6.89 11.40 7.85
C ARG A 115 -6.32 10.71 6.62
N PHE A 116 -7.15 10.47 5.61
CA PHE A 116 -6.73 9.86 4.35
C PHE A 116 -5.90 10.81 3.47
N LYS A 117 -6.17 12.12 3.54
CA LYS A 117 -5.28 13.13 2.98
C LYS A 117 -3.88 13.04 3.62
N THR A 118 -3.82 13.03 4.95
CA THR A 118 -2.55 12.93 5.69
C THR A 118 -1.82 11.63 5.37
N LEU A 119 -2.54 10.50 5.34
CA LEU A 119 -2.01 9.21 4.96
C LEU A 119 -1.38 9.22 3.57
N ARG A 120 -2.03 9.85 2.58
CA ARG A 120 -1.52 9.94 1.22
C ARG A 120 -0.19 10.69 1.14
N PHE A 121 -0.02 11.78 1.88
CA PHE A 121 1.27 12.47 1.95
C PHE A 121 2.37 11.61 2.61
N ARG A 122 2.03 10.88 3.67
CA ARG A 122 2.98 9.94 4.30
C ARG A 122 3.38 8.79 3.38
N LEU A 123 2.49 8.37 2.47
CA LEU A 123 2.81 7.38 1.44
C LEU A 123 3.86 7.93 0.47
N TYR A 124 3.71 9.16 -0.01
CA TYR A 124 4.72 9.80 -0.88
C TYR A 124 6.09 9.90 -0.22
N ASP A 125 6.13 10.26 1.08
CA ASP A 125 7.40 10.32 1.80
C ASP A 125 8.06 8.95 1.93
N LEU A 126 7.28 7.90 2.26
CA LEU A 126 7.79 6.54 2.34
C LEU A 126 8.19 5.97 0.99
N GLU A 127 7.49 6.31 -0.09
CA GLU A 127 7.86 5.92 -1.45
C GLU A 127 9.25 6.46 -1.79
N ARG A 128 9.48 7.75 -1.56
CA ARG A 128 10.79 8.40 -1.77
C ARG A 128 11.89 7.72 -0.95
N GLU A 129 11.65 7.47 0.34
CA GLU A 129 12.63 6.79 1.20
C GLU A 129 12.91 5.35 0.74
N ALA A 130 11.88 4.63 0.28
CA ALA A 130 12.01 3.25 -0.18
C ALA A 130 12.75 3.13 -1.51
N LEU A 131 12.59 4.10 -2.41
CA LEU A 131 13.37 4.19 -3.64
C LEU A 131 14.86 4.42 -3.36
N ALA A 132 15.18 5.37 -2.49
CA ALA A 132 16.56 5.61 -2.08
C ALA A 132 17.20 4.34 -1.48
N ALA A 133 16.49 3.65 -0.59
CA ALA A 133 16.95 2.39 -0.01
C ALA A 133 17.09 1.25 -1.05
N SER A 134 16.24 1.24 -2.09
CA SER A 134 16.33 0.29 -3.21
C SER A 134 17.58 0.53 -4.06
N ASP A 135 17.91 1.78 -4.34
CA ASP A 135 19.12 2.14 -5.09
C ASP A 135 20.39 1.76 -4.29
N GLU A 136 20.41 2.05 -2.99
CA GLU A 136 21.50 1.66 -2.09
C GLU A 136 21.66 0.14 -2.00
N ALA A 137 20.54 -0.61 -1.93
CA ALA A 137 20.57 -2.07 -1.91
C ALA A 137 21.15 -2.66 -3.21
N ARG A 138 20.89 -2.04 -4.36
CA ARG A 138 21.47 -2.45 -5.66
C ARG A 138 22.95 -2.10 -5.80
N ALA A 139 23.41 -1.05 -5.13
CA ALA A 139 24.81 -0.61 -5.15
C ALA A 139 25.72 -1.41 -4.21
N ARG A 140 25.15 -2.17 -3.26
CA ARG A 140 25.93 -3.05 -2.36
C ARG A 140 26.54 -4.20 -3.17
N PRO A 141 27.88 -4.39 -3.16
CA PRO A 141 28.49 -5.56 -3.77
C PRO A 141 27.98 -6.83 -3.10
N SER A 142 27.75 -7.87 -3.89
CA SER A 142 27.30 -9.16 -3.34
C SER A 142 28.37 -9.68 -2.38
N SER A 143 27.98 -10.09 -1.18
CA SER A 143 28.90 -10.66 -0.17
C SER A 143 29.52 -12.01 -0.58
N ASN A 144 29.44 -12.37 -1.87
CA ASN A 144 29.91 -13.64 -2.42
C ASN A 144 31.18 -13.49 -3.29
N ASP A 145 31.70 -12.26 -3.44
CA ASP A 145 32.93 -11.99 -4.21
C ASP A 145 34.22 -11.98 -3.36
N GLU A 146 34.13 -12.20 -2.04
CA GLU A 146 35.27 -12.36 -1.13
C GLU A 146 35.48 -13.83 -0.74
N ILE A 147 35.80 -14.68 -1.72
CA ILE A 147 36.57 -15.90 -1.43
C ILE A 147 38.01 -15.60 -1.84
N PRO A 148 38.93 -15.33 -0.89
CA PRO A 148 40.35 -15.29 -1.21
C PRO A 148 40.71 -16.66 -1.80
N LYS A 149 41.25 -16.67 -3.02
CA LYS A 149 41.95 -17.86 -3.51
C LYS A 149 43.10 -18.10 -2.53
N LEU A 150 43.02 -19.18 -1.75
CA LEU A 150 44.18 -19.67 -1.02
C LEU A 150 45.19 -20.14 -2.07
N ASP A 151 46.38 -19.56 -2.02
CA ASP A 151 47.58 -20.01 -2.74
C ASP A 151 48.03 -21.41 -2.26
#